data_AF-A0A0S2JCM3-F1
#
_entry.id   AF-A0A0S2JCM3-F1
#
_cell.length_a   1.000
_cell.length_b   1.000
_cell.length_c   1.000
_cell.angle_alpha   90.00
_cell.angle_beta   90.00
_cell.angle_gamma   90.00
#
_symmetry.space_group_name_H-M   'P 1'
#
loop_
_entity.id
_entity.type
_entity.pdbx_description
1 polymer ?
#
loop_
_entity_poly.entity_id
_entity_poly.type
_entity_poly.pdbx_seq_one_letter_code
_entity_poly.pdbx_strand_id
1 'polypeptide(L)'
;MDKSVLENEDTSSVEPNKLETTDGVIVKTNQIDVLSLPRQKNVPRSEKDKKSPPADEPALDENWLLLARDWQSQPYEKTDIQALLKQTKKRTFWAKFLLGLNVVATLGLIGFFLVGLLQGAFDKATIIYLGVGSLLSPVFVYYEIKIRLRTWQQSCDSPDRAVSNAIAACESSIKYYQLSKYSGVFSVPFVNAYLFVLGSESEKSPWPYIAVFNLFVLLMWFVTHAIQQKRKKELTQLSSV
;
A
#
# COMPACT_ATOMS: atom_id res chain seq x y z
N MET A 1 49.61 32.52 3.46
CA MET A 1 50.76 32.33 4.36
C MET A 1 50.13 32.10 5.74
N ASP A 2 50.17 30.94 6.37
CA ASP A 2 51.18 29.87 6.35
C ASP A 2 50.64 28.47 6.68
N LYS A 3 51.45 27.47 6.34
CA LYS A 3 51.28 26.01 6.51
C LYS A 3 51.77 25.51 7.87
N SER A 4 51.18 24.41 8.36
CA SER A 4 51.81 23.25 9.07
C SER A 4 50.67 22.29 9.46
N VAL A 5 50.52 21.01 9.06
CA VAL A 5 51.39 19.82 8.99
C VAL A 5 52.04 19.45 10.34
N LEU A 6 51.41 18.48 11.03
CA LEU A 6 51.95 17.27 11.72
C LEU A 6 50.87 16.77 12.70
N GLU A 7 50.25 15.61 12.47
CA GLU A 7 50.60 14.31 13.08
C GLU A 7 50.53 14.33 14.62
N ASN A 8 49.52 13.64 15.16
CA ASN A 8 49.64 12.86 16.38
C ASN A 8 48.67 11.69 16.28
N GLU A 9 49.26 10.49 16.35
CA GLU A 9 48.58 9.23 16.60
C GLU A 9 47.84 9.29 17.93
N ASP A 10 46.61 8.76 17.96
CA ASP A 10 46.09 8.13 19.17
C ASP A 10 45.25 6.92 18.77
N THR A 11 45.76 5.77 19.17
CA THR A 11 45.10 4.46 19.15
C THR A 11 43.83 4.49 20.00
N SER A 12 42.68 4.14 19.41
CA SER A 12 41.51 3.71 20.17
C SER A 12 40.82 2.56 19.45
N SER A 13 40.73 1.43 20.15
CA SER A 13 40.03 0.23 19.74
C SER A 13 38.56 0.53 19.46
N VAL A 14 38.12 0.31 18.22
CA VAL A 14 36.70 0.42 17.86
C VAL A 14 36.06 -0.97 17.96
N GLU A 15 35.27 -1.17 19.02
CA GLU A 15 34.26 -2.24 19.11
C GLU A 15 33.28 -2.15 17.93
N PRO A 16 32.95 -3.26 17.25
CA PRO A 16 31.94 -3.23 16.20
C PRO A 16 30.53 -3.20 16.81
N ASN A 17 30.03 -1.97 16.88
CA ASN A 17 28.65 -1.51 16.73
C ASN A 17 27.53 -2.55 16.68
N LYS A 18 26.70 -2.50 17.71
CA LYS A 18 25.35 -3.05 17.79
C LYS A 18 24.41 -2.16 16.97
N LEU A 19 24.06 -2.55 15.74
CA LEU A 19 23.02 -1.88 14.95
C LEU A 19 21.67 -2.58 15.20
N GLU A 20 20.90 -2.07 16.16
CA GLU A 20 19.52 -2.50 16.37
C GLU A 20 18.60 -1.78 15.37
N THR A 21 17.93 -2.54 14.50
CA THR A 21 16.75 -2.05 13.77
C THR A 21 15.53 -2.83 14.28
N THR A 22 14.57 -2.09 14.80
CA THR A 22 13.27 -2.54 15.30
C THR A 22 12.37 -2.97 14.14
N ASP A 23 12.51 -4.24 13.73
CA ASP A 23 11.44 -5.16 13.32
C ASP A 23 12.06 -6.49 12.85
N GLY A 24 12.42 -7.31 13.83
CA GLY A 24 12.32 -8.78 13.81
C GLY A 24 12.69 -9.59 12.56
N VAL A 25 13.93 -9.50 12.06
CA VAL A 25 14.60 -10.67 11.45
C VAL A 25 16.03 -10.75 11.99
N ILE A 26 16.28 -11.69 12.90
CA ILE A 26 17.64 -12.01 13.36
C ILE A 26 18.28 -12.85 12.26
N VAL A 27 19.07 -12.21 11.39
CA VAL A 27 19.98 -12.93 10.50
C VAL A 27 21.19 -13.33 11.35
N LYS A 28 21.26 -14.61 11.75
CA LYS A 28 22.51 -15.20 12.25
C LYS A 28 23.49 -15.28 11.09
N THR A 29 24.34 -14.27 10.94
CA THR A 29 25.59 -14.41 10.19
C THR A 29 26.49 -15.37 10.97
N ASN A 30 26.49 -16.64 10.60
CA ASN A 30 27.61 -17.51 10.95
C ASN A 30 28.83 -16.93 10.22
N GLN A 31 29.82 -16.45 10.97
CA GLN A 31 31.13 -16.22 10.39
C GLN A 31 31.57 -17.52 9.74
N ILE A 32 31.79 -17.48 8.43
CA ILE A 32 32.48 -18.55 7.74
C ILE A 32 33.91 -18.48 8.26
N ASP A 33 34.27 -19.42 9.12
CA ASP A 33 35.63 -19.59 9.60
C ASP A 33 36.50 -20.01 8.41
N VAL A 34 37.21 -19.04 7.86
CA VAL A 34 38.05 -19.17 6.66
C VAL A 34 39.18 -20.19 6.88
N LEU A 35 39.40 -20.63 8.13
CA LEU A 35 40.36 -21.68 8.50
C LEU A 35 39.82 -23.12 8.32
N SER A 36 38.53 -23.30 8.06
CA SER A 36 37.91 -24.63 7.91
C SER A 36 37.92 -25.19 6.47
N LEU A 37 38.45 -24.44 5.50
CA LEU A 37 38.70 -24.94 4.15
C LEU A 37 39.76 -26.06 4.20
N PRO A 38 39.59 -27.18 3.47
CA PRO A 38 40.55 -28.28 3.49
C PRO A 38 41.92 -27.78 3.01
N ARG A 39 42.85 -27.64 3.95
CA ARG A 39 44.25 -27.31 3.71
C ARG A 39 44.85 -28.39 2.80
N GLN A 40 45.19 -28.02 1.57
CA GLN A 40 45.83 -28.91 0.61
C GLN A 40 47.10 -29.47 1.27
N LYS A 41 47.12 -30.80 1.43
CA LYS A 41 48.13 -31.53 2.20
C LYS A 41 49.45 -31.47 1.43
N ASN A 42 50.43 -30.76 1.97
CA ASN A 42 51.80 -30.67 1.46
C ASN A 42 52.41 -32.07 1.31
N VAL A 43 52.68 -32.50 0.08
CA VAL A 43 53.59 -33.61 -0.24
C VAL A 43 55.00 -33.01 -0.33
N PRO A 44 56.02 -33.53 0.40
CA PRO A 44 57.38 -33.04 0.25
C PRO A 44 57.96 -33.58 -1.07
N ARG A 45 58.15 -32.71 -2.06
CA ARG A 45 58.89 -33.03 -3.29
C ARG A 45 60.31 -32.47 -3.18
N SER A 46 61.26 -33.39 -3.22
CA SER A 46 62.71 -33.20 -3.19
C SER A 46 63.22 -32.02 -4.04
N GLU A 47 64.21 -31.33 -3.49
CA GLU A 47 65.02 -30.28 -4.12
C GLU A 47 65.44 -30.66 -5.55
N LYS A 48 64.96 -29.88 -6.53
CA LYS A 48 65.72 -29.53 -7.73
C LYS A 48 65.12 -28.27 -8.33
N ASP A 49 65.80 -27.19 -8.03
CA ASP A 49 65.54 -25.83 -8.48
C ASP A 49 65.85 -25.66 -9.98
N LYS A 50 65.28 -24.61 -10.57
CA LYS A 50 65.43 -24.06 -11.95
C LYS A 50 64.37 -24.44 -12.99
N LYS A 51 63.35 -23.58 -13.13
CA LYS A 51 63.17 -22.68 -14.30
C LYS A 51 61.89 -21.83 -14.18
N SER A 52 62.10 -20.51 -14.12
CA SER A 52 61.27 -19.39 -14.63
C SER A 52 59.75 -19.34 -14.32
N PRO A 53 59.22 -18.21 -13.79
CA PRO A 53 57.78 -17.98 -13.74
C PRO A 53 57.31 -17.55 -15.14
N PRO A 54 56.15 -18.05 -15.60
CA PRO A 54 55.28 -17.08 -16.26
C PRO A 54 53.78 -17.34 -16.09
N ALA A 55 53.09 -16.20 -16.17
CA ALA A 55 51.74 -16.00 -16.69
C ALA A 55 50.56 -16.40 -15.80
N ASP A 56 49.99 -15.35 -15.20
CA ASP A 56 48.56 -15.06 -15.23
C ASP A 56 47.64 -16.19 -14.79
N GLU A 57 47.33 -16.25 -13.50
CA GLU A 57 46.23 -17.05 -12.97
C GLU A 57 44.89 -16.51 -13.51
N PRO A 58 44.24 -17.17 -14.49
CA PRO A 58 42.92 -16.78 -15.01
C PRO A 58 41.78 -17.31 -14.13
N ALA A 59 42.12 -18.07 -13.07
CA ALA A 59 41.18 -18.86 -12.29
C ALA A 59 40.27 -18.00 -11.40
N LEU A 60 40.71 -16.80 -11.00
CA LEU A 60 39.87 -15.89 -10.23
C LEU A 60 38.79 -15.26 -11.12
N ASP A 61 39.15 -14.85 -12.34
CA ASP A 61 38.22 -14.21 -13.27
C ASP A 61 37.15 -15.19 -13.78
N GLU A 62 37.51 -16.44 -14.07
CA GLU A 62 36.54 -17.46 -14.49
C GLU A 62 35.54 -17.80 -13.37
N ASN A 63 36.00 -17.88 -12.13
CA ASN A 63 35.13 -18.11 -10.97
C ASN A 63 34.21 -16.91 -10.69
N TRP A 64 34.72 -15.68 -10.78
CA TRP A 64 33.90 -14.48 -10.66
C TRP A 64 32.88 -14.35 -11.79
N LEU A 65 33.23 -14.73 -13.01
CA LEU A 65 32.31 -14.78 -14.15
C LEU A 65 31.23 -15.84 -13.98
N LEU A 66 31.58 -17.01 -13.44
CA LEU A 66 30.60 -18.04 -13.10
C LEU A 66 29.67 -17.57 -11.99
N LEU A 67 30.19 -16.95 -10.94
CA LEU A 67 29.38 -16.41 -9.85
C LEU A 67 28.48 -15.27 -10.32
N ALA A 68 28.99 -14.38 -11.17
CA ALA A 68 28.23 -13.27 -11.76
C ALA A 68 27.15 -13.78 -12.70
N ARG A 69 27.44 -14.80 -13.53
CA ARG A 69 26.44 -15.47 -14.36
C ARG A 69 25.39 -16.18 -13.52
N ASP A 70 25.81 -16.85 -12.45
CA ASP A 70 24.91 -17.53 -11.52
C ASP A 70 23.97 -16.51 -10.85
N TRP A 71 24.53 -15.42 -10.31
CA TRP A 71 23.80 -14.25 -9.80
C TRP A 71 22.84 -13.64 -10.83
N GLN A 72 23.25 -13.54 -12.10
CA GLN A 72 22.40 -13.02 -13.18
C GLN A 72 21.34 -14.03 -13.65
N SER A 73 21.61 -15.33 -13.50
CA SER A 73 20.74 -16.43 -13.94
C SER A 73 19.73 -16.86 -12.90
N GLN A 74 19.85 -16.37 -11.65
CA GLN A 74 18.84 -16.63 -10.63
C GLN A 74 17.47 -16.28 -11.20
N PRO A 75 16.50 -17.19 -11.17
CA PRO A 75 15.16 -16.90 -11.62
C PRO A 75 14.52 -15.98 -10.57
N TYR A 76 14.71 -14.67 -10.73
CA TYR A 76 13.89 -13.71 -10.01
C TYR A 76 12.56 -13.62 -10.74
N GLU A 77 11.48 -13.94 -10.04
CA GLU A 77 10.14 -13.66 -10.50
C GLU A 77 10.02 -12.13 -10.61
N LYS A 78 10.32 -11.61 -11.81
CA LYS A 78 10.19 -10.19 -12.16
C LYS A 78 8.72 -9.86 -12.16
N THR A 79 8.13 -9.72 -10.98
CA THR A 79 6.93 -8.91 -10.88
C THR A 79 7.34 -7.53 -11.40
N ASP A 80 6.75 -7.11 -12.52
CA ASP A 80 7.12 -5.85 -13.18
C ASP A 80 6.87 -4.69 -12.21
N ILE A 81 7.92 -4.31 -11.47
CA ILE A 81 7.89 -3.29 -10.43
C ILE A 81 7.41 -1.96 -11.03
N GLN A 82 7.79 -1.68 -12.28
CA GLN A 82 7.36 -0.45 -12.95
C GLN A 82 5.86 -0.50 -13.30
N ALA A 83 5.35 -1.64 -13.78
CA ALA A 83 3.93 -1.81 -13.99
C ALA A 83 3.14 -1.72 -12.67
N LEU A 84 3.63 -2.32 -11.58
CA LEU A 84 3.02 -2.23 -10.25
C LEU A 84 2.99 -0.80 -9.73
N LEU A 85 4.09 -0.05 -9.85
CA LEU A 85 4.15 1.36 -9.44
C LEU A 85 3.18 2.22 -10.25
N LYS A 86 3.14 2.04 -11.57
CA LYS A 86 2.21 2.77 -12.46
C LYS A 86 0.75 2.45 -12.13
N GLN A 87 0.45 1.18 -11.89
CA GLN A 87 -0.88 0.72 -11.52
C GLN A 87 -1.29 1.28 -10.15
N THR A 88 -0.41 1.24 -9.16
CA THR A 88 -0.63 1.77 -7.81
C THR A 88 -0.85 3.27 -7.85
N LYS A 89 -0.04 4.02 -8.61
CA LYS A 89 -0.21 5.47 -8.81
C LYS A 89 -1.56 5.81 -9.45
N LYS A 90 -1.95 5.10 -10.51
CA LYS A 90 -3.27 5.30 -11.16
C LYS A 90 -4.41 5.01 -10.17
N ARG A 91 -4.31 3.94 -9.39
CA ARG A 91 -5.32 3.57 -8.38
C ARG A 91 -5.42 4.61 -7.27
N THR A 92 -4.28 5.09 -6.76
CA THR A 92 -4.21 6.16 -5.76
C THR A 92 -4.80 7.46 -6.28
N PHE A 93 -4.58 7.80 -7.55
CA PHE A 93 -5.22 8.94 -8.19
C PHE A 93 -6.74 8.82 -8.18
N TRP A 94 -7.29 7.69 -8.66
CA TRP A 94 -8.75 7.45 -8.63
C TRP A 94 -9.32 7.46 -7.21
N ALA A 95 -8.58 6.92 -6.24
CA ALA A 95 -8.98 6.94 -4.84
C ALA A 95 -9.06 8.38 -4.28
N LYS A 96 -8.06 9.23 -4.59
CA LYS A 96 -8.07 10.65 -4.21
C LYS A 96 -9.18 11.42 -4.90
N PHE A 97 -9.41 11.17 -6.19
CA PHE A 97 -10.50 11.79 -6.95
C PHE A 97 -11.86 11.45 -6.35
N LEU A 98 -12.11 10.17 -6.05
CA LEU A 98 -13.36 9.72 -5.44
C LEU A 98 -13.57 10.32 -4.04
N LEU A 99 -12.49 10.42 -3.25
CA LEU A 99 -12.53 11.10 -1.96
C LEU A 99 -12.90 12.59 -2.13
N GLY A 100 -12.31 13.27 -3.11
CA GLY A 100 -12.63 14.67 -3.42
C GLY A 100 -14.12 14.84 -3.78
N LEU A 101 -14.67 13.92 -4.57
CA LEU A 101 -16.10 13.92 -4.89
C LEU A 101 -16.96 13.74 -3.64
N ASN A 102 -16.61 12.82 -2.75
CA ASN A 102 -17.34 12.62 -1.48
C ASN A 102 -17.30 13.88 -0.60
N VAL A 103 -16.14 14.53 -0.47
CA VAL A 103 -16.01 15.80 0.28
C VAL A 103 -16.90 16.89 -0.33
N VAL A 104 -16.88 17.06 -1.65
CA VAL A 104 -17.73 18.04 -2.35
C VAL A 104 -19.21 17.71 -2.17
N ALA A 105 -19.60 16.44 -2.24
CA ALA A 105 -20.97 16.00 -2.01
C ALA A 105 -21.41 16.29 -0.57
N THR A 106 -20.56 16.05 0.44
CA THR A 106 -20.84 16.40 1.84
C THR A 106 -21.05 17.90 2.03
N LEU A 107 -20.16 18.73 1.44
CA LEU A 107 -20.32 20.19 1.50
C LEU A 107 -21.58 20.66 0.79
N GLY A 108 -21.91 20.06 -0.36
CA GLY A 108 -23.15 20.33 -1.08
C GLY A 108 -24.39 19.97 -0.26
N LEU A 109 -24.36 18.83 0.45
CA LEU A 109 -25.46 18.39 1.29
C LEU A 109 -25.68 19.33 2.49
N ILE A 110 -24.59 19.77 3.14
CA ILE A 110 -24.65 20.78 4.21
C ILE A 110 -25.16 22.11 3.67
N GLY A 111 -24.67 22.56 2.51
CA GLY A 111 -25.13 23.79 1.86
C GLY A 111 -26.62 23.73 1.52
N PHE A 112 -27.10 22.62 0.97
CA PHE A 112 -28.50 22.40 0.64
C PHE A 112 -29.39 22.40 1.89
N PHE A 113 -28.89 21.82 3.01
CA PHE A 113 -29.56 21.87 4.30
C PHE A 113 -29.71 23.31 4.81
N LEU A 114 -28.64 24.11 4.78
CA LEU A 114 -28.67 25.51 5.21
C LEU A 114 -29.62 26.35 4.35
N VAL A 115 -29.59 26.18 3.03
CA VAL A 115 -30.52 26.86 2.12
C VAL A 115 -31.97 26.47 2.41
N GLY A 116 -32.23 25.19 2.66
CA GLY A 116 -33.56 24.71 3.04
C GLY A 116 -34.08 25.34 4.34
N LEU A 117 -33.21 25.50 5.34
CA LEU A 117 -33.55 26.17 6.59
C LEU A 117 -33.82 27.67 6.41
N LEU A 118 -33.05 28.35 5.56
CA LEU A 118 -33.18 29.79 5.33
C LEU A 118 -34.40 30.16 4.49
N GLN A 119 -34.69 29.38 3.45
CA GLN A 119 -35.81 29.65 2.54
C GLN A 119 -37.15 29.13 3.07
N GLY A 120 -37.14 28.13 3.96
CA GLY A 120 -38.36 27.54 4.53
C GLY A 120 -39.30 26.89 3.49
N ALA A 121 -38.84 26.73 2.24
CA ALA A 121 -39.63 26.24 1.12
C ALA A 121 -39.68 24.71 1.04
N PHE A 122 -38.84 24.02 1.81
CA PHE A 122 -38.79 22.56 1.83
C PHE A 122 -39.77 22.01 2.85
N ASP A 123 -40.39 20.88 2.50
CA ASP A 123 -41.23 20.16 3.43
C ASP A 123 -40.43 19.67 4.66
N LYS A 124 -41.11 19.53 5.79
CA LYS A 124 -40.55 19.11 7.08
C LYS A 124 -39.82 17.78 6.98
N ALA A 125 -40.37 16.80 6.26
CA ALA A 125 -39.72 15.52 6.05
C ALA A 125 -38.37 15.73 5.35
N THR A 126 -38.36 16.50 4.25
CA THR A 126 -37.13 16.78 3.49
C THR A 126 -36.08 17.45 4.36
N ILE A 127 -36.43 18.43 5.19
CA ILE A 127 -35.48 19.09 6.10
C ILE A 127 -34.93 18.12 7.15
N ILE A 128 -35.76 17.27 7.75
CA ILE A 128 -35.32 16.30 8.78
C ILE A 128 -34.34 15.29 8.17
N TYR A 129 -34.68 14.67 7.04
CA TYR A 129 -33.82 13.67 6.41
C TYR A 129 -32.53 14.28 5.86
N LEU A 130 -32.60 15.50 5.31
CA LEU A 130 -31.43 16.24 4.86
C LEU A 130 -30.53 16.62 6.05
N GLY A 131 -31.10 17.00 7.18
CA GLY A 131 -30.38 17.25 8.43
C GLY A 131 -29.64 16.01 8.94
N VAL A 132 -30.32 14.87 9.02
CA VAL A 132 -29.69 13.59 9.40
C VAL A 132 -28.57 13.21 8.41
N GLY A 133 -28.81 13.36 7.11
CA GLY A 133 -27.79 13.14 6.08
C GLY A 133 -26.58 14.06 6.25
N SER A 134 -26.80 15.34 6.58
CA SER A 134 -25.74 16.35 6.77
C SER A 134 -24.88 16.09 8.00
N LEU A 135 -25.43 15.40 9.01
CA LEU A 135 -24.71 14.97 10.20
C LEU A 135 -23.92 13.67 9.95
N LEU A 136 -24.52 12.70 9.26
CA LEU A 136 -23.89 11.40 9.00
C LEU A 136 -22.82 11.45 7.89
N SER A 137 -23.00 12.31 6.89
CA SER A 137 -22.10 12.41 5.74
C SER A 137 -20.65 12.80 6.13
N PRO A 138 -20.41 13.81 6.99
CA PRO A 138 -19.06 14.12 7.48
C PRO A 138 -18.43 12.95 8.25
N VAL A 139 -19.21 12.21 9.04
CA VAL A 139 -18.73 11.04 9.77
C VAL A 139 -18.22 9.97 8.81
N PHE A 140 -18.97 9.70 7.73
CA PHE A 140 -18.54 8.78 6.68
C PHE A 140 -17.23 9.23 6.02
N VAL A 141 -17.14 10.50 5.60
CA VAL A 141 -15.93 11.06 4.98
C VAL A 141 -14.73 11.01 5.92
N TYR A 142 -14.92 11.30 7.21
CA TYR A 142 -13.87 11.20 8.21
C TYR A 142 -13.26 9.79 8.27
N TYR A 143 -14.10 8.74 8.31
CA TYR A 143 -13.61 7.37 8.29
C TYR A 143 -12.94 6.99 6.96
N GLU A 144 -13.45 7.49 5.83
CA GLU A 144 -12.81 7.27 4.52
C GLU A 144 -11.40 7.86 4.48
N ILE A 145 -11.24 9.10 4.94
CA ILE A 145 -9.94 9.76 5.06
C ILE A 145 -9.04 8.95 5.99
N LYS A 146 -9.55 8.58 7.18
CA LYS A 146 -8.77 7.85 8.19
C LYS A 146 -8.22 6.52 7.67
N ILE A 147 -9.01 5.78 6.88
CA ILE A 147 -8.58 4.50 6.29
C ILE A 147 -7.44 4.70 5.27
N ARG A 148 -7.51 5.77 4.48
CA ARG A 148 -6.61 5.96 3.31
C ARG A 148 -5.38 6.81 3.62
N LEU A 149 -5.46 7.72 4.60
CA LEU A 149 -4.41 8.66 4.93
C LEU A 149 -3.12 7.95 5.34
N ARG A 150 -3.21 6.93 6.22
CA ARG A 150 -2.04 6.17 6.68
C ARG A 150 -1.30 5.51 5.51
N THR A 151 -2.03 4.93 4.58
CA THR A 151 -1.45 4.29 3.39
C THR A 151 -0.82 5.31 2.45
N TRP A 152 -1.45 6.47 2.25
CA TRP A 152 -0.91 7.52 1.39
C TRP A 152 0.35 8.18 1.96
N GLN A 153 0.46 8.29 3.29
CA GLN A 153 1.67 8.79 3.95
C GLN A 153 2.85 7.82 3.85
N GLN A 154 2.56 6.51 3.81
CA GLN A 154 3.58 5.46 3.71
C GLN A 154 4.02 5.17 2.27
N SER A 155 3.26 5.66 1.27
CA SER A 155 3.53 5.41 -0.15
C SER A 155 4.74 6.22 -0.63
N CYS A 156 5.91 5.59 -0.65
CA CYS A 156 7.12 6.11 -1.28
C CYS A 156 7.27 5.57 -2.71
N ASP A 157 7.79 6.39 -3.63
CA ASP A 157 8.02 5.99 -5.03
C ASP A 157 9.28 5.10 -5.23
N SER A 158 9.86 4.56 -4.15
CA SER A 158 11.06 3.71 -4.24
C SER A 158 10.72 2.29 -4.70
N PRO A 159 11.49 1.69 -5.63
CA PRO A 159 11.26 0.34 -6.12
C PRO A 159 11.33 -0.71 -5.01
N ASP A 160 12.21 -0.51 -4.02
CA ASP A 160 12.41 -1.41 -2.88
C ASP A 160 11.19 -1.50 -1.95
N ARG A 161 10.30 -0.50 -1.99
CA ARG A 161 9.05 -0.46 -1.21
C ARG A 161 7.80 -0.63 -2.06
N ALA A 162 7.95 -0.94 -3.35
CA ALA A 162 6.82 -1.03 -4.27
C ALA A 162 5.82 -2.13 -3.85
N VAL A 163 6.31 -3.29 -3.42
CA VAL A 163 5.48 -4.43 -2.99
C VAL A 163 4.78 -4.11 -1.67
N SER A 164 5.49 -3.60 -0.66
CA SER A 164 4.89 -3.24 0.63
C SER A 164 3.84 -2.13 0.49
N ASN A 165 4.09 -1.13 -0.37
CA ASN A 165 3.12 -0.09 -0.70
C ASN A 165 1.89 -0.66 -1.41
N ALA A 166 2.07 -1.62 -2.32
CA ALA A 166 0.96 -2.29 -3.02
C ALA A 166 0.11 -3.14 -2.06
N ILE A 167 0.72 -3.83 -1.09
CA ILE A 167 0.02 -4.57 -0.04
C ILE A 167 -0.82 -3.61 0.83
N ALA A 168 -0.20 -2.54 1.35
CA ALA A 168 -0.90 -1.54 2.15
C ALA A 168 -2.05 -0.85 1.37
N ALA A 169 -1.87 -0.63 0.06
CA ALA A 169 -2.92 -0.14 -0.83
C ALA A 169 -4.08 -1.15 -0.99
N CYS A 170 -3.79 -2.44 -1.07
CA CYS A 170 -4.82 -3.48 -1.11
C CYS A 170 -5.61 -3.56 0.19
N GLU A 171 -4.94 -3.54 1.35
CA GLU A 171 -5.61 -3.58 2.65
C GLU A 171 -6.53 -2.37 2.88
N SER A 172 -6.03 -1.17 2.62
CA SER A 172 -6.82 0.06 2.76
C SER A 172 -8.03 0.06 1.81
N SER A 173 -7.84 -0.44 0.58
CA SER A 173 -8.94 -0.61 -0.37
C SER A 173 -9.99 -1.62 0.12
N ILE A 174 -9.57 -2.75 0.73
CA ILE A 174 -10.50 -3.75 1.29
C ILE A 174 -11.31 -3.13 2.44
N LYS A 175 -10.65 -2.43 3.38
CA LYS A 175 -11.29 -1.73 4.50
C LYS A 175 -12.29 -0.68 3.99
N TYR A 176 -11.92 0.07 2.94
CA TYR A 176 -12.81 1.04 2.30
C TYR A 176 -14.06 0.39 1.69
N TYR A 177 -13.91 -0.72 0.96
CA TYR A 177 -15.07 -1.41 0.39
C TYR A 177 -15.95 -2.07 1.44
N GLN A 178 -15.38 -2.53 2.56
CA GLN A 178 -16.18 -2.96 3.72
C GLN A 178 -17.00 -1.81 4.29
N LEU A 179 -16.35 -0.67 4.55
CA LEU A 179 -17.03 0.54 5.03
C LEU A 179 -18.18 0.92 4.08
N SER A 180 -17.91 0.98 2.78
CA SER A 180 -18.90 1.37 1.76
C SER A 180 -20.10 0.43 1.69
N LYS A 181 -19.89 -0.89 1.85
CA LYS A 181 -21.01 -1.84 1.90
C LYS A 181 -21.84 -1.68 3.18
N TYR A 182 -21.18 -1.56 4.33
CA TYR A 182 -21.87 -1.43 5.60
C TYR A 182 -22.64 -0.11 5.67
N SER A 183 -22.03 1.00 5.24
CA SER A 183 -22.71 2.29 5.16
C SER A 183 -23.86 2.28 4.16
N GLY A 184 -23.68 1.63 3.00
CA GLY A 184 -24.72 1.48 1.99
C GLY A 184 -25.93 0.74 2.55
N VAL A 185 -25.73 -0.44 3.13
CA VAL A 185 -26.83 -1.23 3.74
C VAL A 185 -27.45 -0.50 4.92
N PHE A 186 -26.64 0.15 5.77
CA PHE A 186 -27.14 0.94 6.90
C PHE A 186 -28.04 2.10 6.45
N SER A 187 -27.75 2.73 5.29
CA SER A 187 -28.55 3.84 4.77
C SER A 187 -29.92 3.43 4.21
N VAL A 188 -30.09 2.16 3.82
CA VAL A 188 -31.32 1.64 3.19
C VAL A 188 -32.60 1.94 3.98
N PRO A 189 -32.72 1.59 5.28
CA PRO A 189 -33.93 1.87 6.05
C PRO A 189 -34.27 3.37 6.11
N PHE A 190 -33.26 4.24 6.23
CA PHE A 190 -33.47 5.69 6.32
C PHE A 190 -33.98 6.27 5.00
N VAL A 191 -33.35 5.89 3.88
CA VAL A 191 -33.75 6.39 2.56
C VAL A 191 -35.10 5.81 2.15
N ASN A 192 -35.37 4.53 2.43
CA ASN A 192 -36.68 3.94 2.16
C ASN A 192 -37.79 4.60 2.98
N ALA A 193 -37.54 4.93 4.25
CA ALA A 193 -38.49 5.68 5.08
C ALA A 193 -38.74 7.08 4.50
N TYR A 194 -37.69 7.78 4.06
CA TYR A 194 -37.84 9.07 3.39
C TYR A 194 -38.68 8.99 2.11
N LEU A 195 -38.36 8.04 1.22
CA LEU A 195 -39.10 7.86 -0.04
C LEU A 195 -40.56 7.48 0.19
N PHE A 196 -40.86 6.73 1.26
CA PHE A 196 -42.22 6.40 1.64
C PHE A 196 -43.00 7.65 2.11
N VAL A 197 -42.40 8.48 2.96
CA VAL A 197 -43.03 9.74 3.41
C VAL A 197 -43.22 10.70 2.24
N LEU A 198 -42.19 10.90 1.43
CA LEU A 198 -42.24 11.77 0.25
C LEU A 198 -43.32 11.30 -0.75
N GLY A 199 -43.44 10.00 -0.97
CA GLY A 199 -44.48 9.43 -1.83
C GLY A 199 -45.86 9.36 -1.17
N SER A 200 -45.97 9.51 0.14
CA SER A 200 -47.28 9.65 0.81
C SER A 200 -47.79 11.09 0.75
N GLU A 201 -46.89 12.06 0.72
CA GLU A 201 -47.20 13.49 0.54
C GLU A 201 -47.43 13.85 -0.92
N SER A 202 -46.73 13.19 -1.84
CA SER A 202 -47.02 13.29 -3.26
C SER A 202 -48.21 12.39 -3.60
N GLU A 203 -49.16 12.82 -4.42
CA GLU A 203 -50.28 11.97 -4.88
C GLU A 203 -49.86 10.74 -5.71
N LYS A 204 -48.55 10.46 -5.82
CA LYS A 204 -47.95 9.38 -6.60
C LYS A 204 -47.56 8.21 -5.69
N SER A 205 -47.70 6.99 -6.19
CA SER A 205 -47.26 5.79 -5.46
C SER A 205 -45.77 5.86 -5.08
N PRO A 206 -45.38 5.59 -3.81
CA PRO A 206 -43.99 5.57 -3.36
C PRO A 206 -43.18 4.36 -3.87
N TRP A 207 -43.88 3.27 -4.21
CA TRP A 207 -43.27 1.97 -4.49
C TRP A 207 -42.27 1.95 -5.66
N PRO A 208 -42.49 2.64 -6.79
CA PRO A 208 -41.52 2.69 -7.88
C PRO A 208 -40.19 3.32 -7.45
N TYR A 209 -40.21 4.40 -6.68
CA TYR A 209 -38.99 5.07 -6.21
C TYR A 209 -38.20 4.19 -5.25
N ILE A 210 -38.91 3.53 -4.32
CA ILE A 210 -38.31 2.57 -3.38
C ILE A 210 -37.70 1.40 -4.15
N ALA A 211 -38.39 0.84 -5.15
CA ALA A 211 -37.88 -0.28 -5.94
C ALA A 211 -36.60 0.10 -6.71
N VAL A 212 -36.59 1.25 -7.38
CA VAL A 212 -35.41 1.74 -8.12
C VAL A 212 -34.22 1.97 -7.19
N PHE A 213 -34.45 2.62 -6.03
CA PHE A 213 -33.38 2.87 -5.06
C PHE A 213 -32.80 1.57 -4.51
N ASN A 214 -33.62 0.61 -4.10
CA ASN A 214 -33.13 -0.66 -3.56
C ASN A 214 -32.40 -1.49 -4.62
N LEU A 215 -32.88 -1.49 -5.88
CA LEU A 215 -32.18 -2.15 -6.98
C LEU A 215 -30.80 -1.52 -7.22
N PHE A 216 -30.71 -0.19 -7.16
CA PHE A 216 -29.45 0.53 -7.29
C PHE A 216 -28.48 0.19 -6.15
N VAL A 217 -28.94 0.17 -4.89
CA VAL A 217 -28.09 -0.21 -3.74
C VAL A 217 -27.63 -1.67 -3.86
N LEU A 218 -28.51 -2.57 -4.28
CA LEU A 218 -28.17 -3.98 -4.51
C LEU A 218 -27.08 -4.11 -5.58
N LEU A 219 -27.23 -3.42 -6.72
CA LEU A 219 -26.24 -3.41 -7.79
C LEU A 219 -24.88 -2.89 -7.31
N MET A 220 -24.88 -1.77 -6.58
CA MET A 220 -23.67 -1.18 -6.01
C MET A 220 -23.01 -2.12 -4.99
N TRP A 221 -23.80 -2.85 -4.20
CA TRP A 221 -23.29 -3.85 -3.28
C TRP A 221 -22.58 -4.99 -4.03
N PHE A 222 -23.17 -5.52 -5.10
CA PHE A 222 -22.56 -6.58 -5.92
C PHE A 222 -21.26 -6.12 -6.59
N VAL A 223 -21.26 -4.92 -7.20
CA VAL A 223 -20.05 -4.34 -7.81
C VAL A 223 -18.95 -4.18 -6.77
N THR A 224 -19.29 -3.61 -5.61
CA THR A 224 -18.34 -3.40 -4.50
C THR A 224 -17.81 -4.73 -3.97
N HIS A 225 -18.67 -5.74 -3.84
CA HIS A 225 -18.28 -7.08 -3.41
C HIS A 225 -17.32 -7.73 -4.42
N ALA A 226 -17.62 -7.67 -5.71
CA ALA A 226 -16.78 -8.23 -6.76
C ALA A 226 -15.38 -7.58 -6.77
N ILE A 227 -15.31 -6.25 -6.62
CA ILE A 227 -14.03 -5.55 -6.54
C ILE A 227 -13.29 -5.94 -5.25
N GLN A 228 -13.97 -6.03 -4.11
CA GLN A 228 -13.36 -6.48 -2.86
C GLN A 228 -12.74 -7.89 -2.99
N GLN A 229 -13.42 -8.83 -3.66
CA GLN A 229 -12.88 -10.17 -3.90
C GLN A 229 -11.64 -10.13 -4.79
N LYS A 230 -11.63 -9.30 -5.84
CA LYS A 230 -10.43 -9.08 -6.66
C LYS A 230 -9.26 -8.55 -5.80
N ARG A 231 -9.52 -7.61 -4.89
CA ARG A 231 -8.50 -7.07 -3.97
C ARG A 231 -7.94 -8.10 -3.00
N LYS A 232 -8.79 -8.98 -2.48
CA LYS A 232 -8.33 -10.07 -1.61
C LYS A 232 -7.41 -11.04 -2.36
N LYS A 233 -7.75 -11.38 -3.60
CA LYS A 233 -6.89 -12.22 -4.46
C LYS A 233 -5.54 -11.55 -4.75
N GLU A 234 -5.55 -10.27 -5.14
CA GLU A 234 -4.31 -9.49 -5.34
C GLU A 234 -3.45 -9.44 -4.06
N LEU A 235 -4.08 -9.27 -2.90
CA LEU A 235 -3.38 -9.26 -1.61
C LEU A 235 -2.71 -10.60 -1.33
N THR A 236 -3.42 -11.72 -1.53
CA THR A 236 -2.84 -13.07 -1.36
C THR A 236 -1.66 -13.31 -2.29
N GLN A 237 -1.73 -12.85 -3.54
CA GLN A 237 -0.64 -12.95 -4.51
C GLN A 237 0.57 -12.10 -4.10
N LEU A 238 0.35 -10.86 -3.67
CA LEU A 238 1.44 -9.96 -3.25
C LEU A 238 2.07 -10.39 -1.92
N SER A 239 1.33 -11.06 -1.05
CA SER A 239 1.86 -11.59 0.23
C SER A 239 2.64 -12.90 0.09
N SER A 240 2.55 -13.56 -1.07
CA SER A 240 3.29 -14.80 -1.34
C SER A 240 4.61 -14.57 -2.09
N VAL A 241 4.89 -13.33 -2.49
CA VAL A 241 6.17 -12.86 -3.08
C VAL A 241 7.12 -12.45 -1.96
#